data_AF-A0A8S8YMA6-F1
#
_entry.id   AF-A0A8S8YMA6-F1
#
_cell.length_a   1.000
_cell.length_b   1.000
_cell.length_c   1.000
_cell.angle_alpha   90.00
_cell.angle_beta   90.00
_cell.angle_gamma   90.00
#
_symmetry.space_group_name_H-M   'P 1'
#
loop_
_entity.id
_entity.type
_entity.pdbx_description
1 polymer ?
#
loop_
_entity_poly.entity_id
_entity_poly.type
_entity_poly.pdbx_seq_one_letter_code
_entity_poly.pdbx_strand_id
1 'polypeptide(L)' 'MHPRKGARFVRFCDAFGIPLVTLVDVPGFLPGANQEWGGIIRHGAKLLYAYSEATVPKMTGIMRKA' A
#
# COMPACT_ATOMS: atom_id res chain seq x y z
N MET A 1 3.67 7.79 -2.74
CA MET A 1 3.79 7.30 -1.35
C MET A 1 5.11 6.52 -1.23
N HIS A 2 6.01 6.85 -0.29
CA HIS A 2 7.23 6.05 -0.10
C HIS A 2 6.85 4.67 0.48
N PRO A 3 7.13 3.54 -0.21
CA PRO A 3 6.50 2.25 0.13
C PRO A 3 6.90 1.70 1.52
N ARG A 4 8.10 2.04 2.01
CA ARG A 4 8.53 1.72 3.39
C ARG A 4 7.69 2.44 4.45
N LYS A 5 7.24 3.67 4.19
CA LYS A 5 6.42 4.44 5.12
C LYS A 5 5.03 3.80 5.26
N GLY A 6 4.44 3.38 4.14
CA GLY A 6 3.14 2.70 4.13
C GLY A 6 3.20 1.33 4.82
N ALA A 7 4.22 0.51 4.54
CA ALA A 7 4.37 -0.81 5.20
C ALA A 7 4.52 -0.69 6.72
N ARG A 8 5.28 0.30 7.22
CA ARG A 8 5.44 0.53 8.66
C ARG A 8 4.15 1.05 9.31
N PHE A 9 3.38 1.87 8.61
CA PHE A 9 2.09 2.35 9.09
C PHE A 9 1.06 1.21 9.22
N VAL A 10 0.98 0.34 8.20
CA VAL A 10 0.10 -0.83 8.22
C VAL A 10 0.41 -1.76 9.40
N ARG A 11 1.70 -2.08 9.61
CA ARG A 11 2.13 -2.90 10.76
C ARG A 11 1.88 -2.25 12.11
N PHE A 12 1.95 -0.92 12.18
CA PHE A 12 1.60 -0.19 13.40
C PHE A 12 0.10 -0.33 13.69
N CYS A 13 -0.77 -0.03 12.72
CA CYS A 13 -2.21 -0.15 12.90
C CYS A 13 -2.62 -1.59 13.27
N ASP A 14 -1.99 -2.59 12.65
CA ASP A 14 -2.24 -4.00 12.97
C ASP A 14 -1.84 -4.35 14.42
N ALA A 15 -0.68 -3.89 14.90
CA ALA A 15 -0.22 -4.12 16.27
C ALA A 15 -1.12 -3.49 17.35
N PHE A 16 -1.86 -2.44 17.01
CA PHE A 16 -2.77 -1.73 17.94
C PHE A 16 -4.26 -2.02 17.67
N GLY A 17 -4.58 -2.95 16.77
CA GLY A 17 -5.97 -3.28 16.44
C GLY A 17 -6.76 -2.16 15.75
N ILE A 18 -6.05 -1.20 15.14
CA ILE A 18 -6.65 -0.03 14.49
C ILE A 18 -7.10 -0.40 13.07
N PRO A 19 -8.37 -0.18 12.69
CA PRO A 19 -8.86 -0.43 11.33
C PRO A 19 -8.11 0.40 10.28
N LEU A 20 -7.83 -0.20 9.13
CA LEU A 20 -7.13 0.44 8.03
C LEU A 20 -8.13 0.93 6.97
N VAL A 21 -8.12 2.23 6.69
CA VAL A 21 -8.88 2.83 5.57
C VAL A 21 -7.91 3.30 4.50
N THR A 22 -8.06 2.77 3.28
CA THR A 22 -7.20 3.08 2.14
C THR A 22 -8.01 3.84 1.10
N LEU A 23 -7.62 5.08 0.80
CA LEU A 23 -8.24 5.87 -0.25
C LEU A 23 -7.40 5.77 -1.52
N VAL A 24 -7.97 5.15 -2.55
CA VAL A 24 -7.31 4.92 -3.83
C VAL A 24 -7.82 5.94 -4.84
N ASP A 25 -6.93 6.83 -5.27
CA ASP A 25 -7.14 7.80 -6.35
C ASP A 25 -5.96 7.73 -7.33
N VAL A 26 -5.69 6.52 -7.83
CA VAL A 26 -4.68 6.27 -8.85
C VAL A 26 -5.24 5.31 -9.90
N PRO A 27 -5.04 5.56 -11.20
CA PRO A 27 -5.52 4.69 -12.28
C PRO A 27 -4.69 3.40 -12.42
N GLY A 28 -4.26 2.80 -11.32
CA GLY A 28 -3.33 1.66 -11.29
C GLY A 28 -1.85 2.06 -11.40
N PHE A 29 -0.96 1.07 -11.35
CA PHE A 29 0.48 1.28 -11.56
C PHE A 29 0.71 1.84 -12.97
N LEU A 30 1.19 3.07 -13.09
CA LEU A 30 1.70 3.63 -14.35
C LEU A 30 2.92 2.81 -14.80
N PRO A 31 2.84 2.02 -15.89
CA PRO A 31 4.01 1.33 -16.41
C PRO A 31 4.94 2.39 -17.03
N GLY A 32 6.16 2.48 -16.51
CA GLY A 32 7.16 3.43 -16.97
C GLY A 32 8.56 2.91 -16.65
N ALA A 33 9.41 2.81 -17.66
CA ALA A 33 10.76 2.24 -17.55
C ALA A 33 11.61 2.84 -16.41
N ASN A 34 11.41 4.12 -16.10
CA ASN A 34 12.10 4.81 -15.00
C ASN A 34 11.65 4.34 -13.60
N GLN A 35 10.40 3.90 -13.43
CA GLN A 35 9.89 3.41 -12.14
C GLN A 35 10.27 1.95 -11.86
N GLU A 36 10.41 1.13 -12.90
CA GLU A 36 10.95 -0.23 -12.75
C GLU A 36 12.42 -0.24 -12.33
N TRP A 37 13.23 0.65 -12.92
CA TRP A 37 14.63 0.86 -12.52
C TRP A 37 14.78 1.44 -11.11
N GLY A 38 13.77 2.18 -10.62
CA GLY A 38 13.70 2.69 -9.25
C GLY A 38 13.32 1.64 -8.18
N GLY A 39 13.17 0.36 -8.56
CA GLY A 39 12.89 -0.73 -7.63
C GLY A 39 11.46 -0.72 -7.09
N ILE A 40 10.50 -0.18 -7.85
CA ILE A 40 9.10 -0.05 -7.42
C ILE A 40 8.45 -1.40 -7.11
N ILE A 41 8.90 -2.50 -7.76
CA ILE A 41 8.44 -3.86 -7.46
C ILE A 41 8.93 -4.31 -6.09
N ARG A 42 10.22 -4.15 -5.77
CA ARG A 42 10.77 -4.51 -4.44
C ARG A 42 10.22 -3.64 -3.32
N HIS A 43 9.95 -2.37 -3.60
CA HIS A 43 9.41 -1.44 -2.61
C HIS A 43 7.89 -1.62 -2.45
N GLY A 44 7.15 -1.83 -3.54
CA GLY A 44 5.73 -2.15 -3.54
C GLY A 44 5.40 -3.50 -2.92
N ALA A 45 6.25 -4.52 -3.12
CA ALA A 45 6.10 -5.84 -2.51
C ALA A 45 6.07 -5.78 -0.98
N LYS A 46 6.81 -4.86 -0.34
CA LYS A 46 6.77 -4.67 1.12
C LYS A 46 5.44 -4.11 1.61
N LEU A 47 4.81 -3.25 0.81
CA LEU A 47 3.50 -2.70 1.13
C LEU A 47 2.41 -3.76 0.97
N LEU A 48 2.46 -4.53 -0.13
CA LEU A 48 1.56 -5.66 -0.35
C LEU A 48 1.69 -6.70 0.75
N TYR A 49 2.93 -7.08 1.11
CA TYR A 49 3.18 -8.02 2.19
C TYR A 49 2.59 -7.55 3.52
N ALA A 50 2.78 -6.29 3.90
CA ALA A 50 2.20 -5.74 5.13
C ALA A 50 0.66 -5.72 5.10
N TYR A 51 0.04 -5.41 3.95
CA TYR A 51 -1.43 -5.47 3.80
C TYR A 51 -1.98 -6.90 3.86
N SER A 52 -1.23 -7.88 3.35
CA SER A 52 -1.57 -9.31 3.41
C SER A 52 -1.39 -9.91 4.81
N GLU A 53 -0.40 -9.45 5.57
CA GLU A 53 -0.13 -9.89 6.95
C GLU A 53 -1.12 -9.28 7.96
N ALA A 54 -1.59 -8.05 7.72
CA ALA A 54 -2.50 -7.36 8.63
C ALA A 54 -3.81 -8.14 8.85
N THR A 55 -4.15 -8.38 10.11
CA THR A 55 -5.37 -9.08 10.56
C THR A 55 -6.53 -8.12 10.84
N VAL A 56 -6.24 -6.83 11.05
CA VAL A 56 -7.25 -5.79 11.26
C VAL A 56 -8.20 -5.62 10.07
N PRO A 57 -9.43 -5.11 10.30
CA PRO A 57 -10.36 -4.76 9.23
C PRO A 57 -9.74 -3.76 8.25
N LYS A 58 -9.83 -4.07 6.95
CA LYS A 58 -9.30 -3.26 5.84
C LYS A 58 -10.46 -2.78 4.98
N MET A 59 -10.61 -1.48 4.84
CA MET A 59 -11.59 -0.85 3.96
C MET A 59 -10.86 -0.06 2.87
N THR A 60 -11.22 -0.29 1.61
CA THR A 60 -10.64 0.41 0.47
C THR A 60 -11.71 1.21 -0.25
N GLY A 61 -11.59 2.53 -0.21
CA GLY A 61 -12.45 3.46 -0.95
C GLY A 61 -11.76 3.89 -2.24
N ILE A 62 -12.32 3.52 -3.39
CA ILE A 62 -11.84 3.96 -4.69
C ILE A 62 -12.57 5.26 -5.04
N MET A 63 -11.83 6.37 -5.00
CA MET A 63 -12.43 7.71 -5.07
C MET A 63 -12.63 8.20 -6.51
N ARG A 64 -11.87 7.67 -7.47
CA ARG A 64 -11.98 8.07 -8.89
C ARG A 64 -11.79 6.90 -9.85
N LYS A 65 -10.58 6.68 -10.36
CA LYS A 65 -10.24 5.53 -11.22
C LYS A 65 -9.46 4.52 -10.39
N ALA A 66 -9.76 3.24 -10.64
CA ALA A 66 -8.95 2.10 -10.24
C ALA A 66 -7.96 1.76 -11.36
#